data_AF-A0A1I3TL36-F1
#
_entry.id   AF-A0A1I3TL36-F1
#
_cell.length_a   1.000
_cell.length_b   1.000
_cell.length_c   1.000
_cell.angle_alpha   90.00
_cell.angle_beta   90.00
_cell.angle_gamma   90.00
#
_symmetry.space_group_name_H-M   'P 1'
#
loop_
_entity.id
_entity.type
_entity.pdbx_description
1 polymer ?
#
loop_
_entity_poly.entity_id
_entity_poly.type
_entity_poly.pdbx_seq_one_letter_code
_entity_poly.pdbx_strand_id
1 'polypeptide(L)'
;MGETGAVPVLTSADCVLVHTSATVATTVHREGSDLVVHFLQLGGVTRWTWPCEVVAAALATPGVVRGDDAIEVVVDPETADLVVTLDGAEGSALLAVPGEAVRTALAR
;
A
#
# COMPACT_ATOMS: atom_id res chain seq x y z
N MET A 1 15.13 -28.21 0.33
CA MET A 1 15.78 -27.18 -0.51
C MET A 1 15.30 -25.87 0.06
N GLY A 2 16.07 -25.29 0.98
CA GLY A 2 15.62 -24.14 1.77
C GLY A 2 15.57 -22.93 0.86
N GLU A 3 14.37 -22.42 0.61
CA GLU A 3 14.21 -21.05 0.13
C GLU A 3 14.90 -20.17 1.18
N THR A 4 16.00 -19.53 0.78
CA THR A 4 16.61 -18.47 1.56
C THR A 4 15.53 -17.42 1.73
N GLY A 5 14.85 -17.46 2.89
CA GLY A 5 13.81 -16.52 3.26
C GLY A 5 14.42 -15.15 3.25
N ALA A 6 14.28 -14.46 2.11
CA ALA A 6 14.67 -13.07 1.98
C ALA A 6 13.89 -12.34 3.07
N VAL A 7 14.61 -11.80 4.06
CA VAL A 7 13.98 -11.00 5.09
C VAL A 7 13.35 -9.82 4.35
N PRO A 8 12.02 -9.65 4.38
CA PRO A 8 11.39 -8.56 3.66
C PRO A 8 11.99 -7.24 4.15
N VAL A 9 12.50 -6.44 3.23
CA VAL A 9 13.03 -5.11 3.57
C VAL A 9 11.84 -4.21 3.85
N LEU A 10 11.56 -4.03 5.14
CA LEU A 10 10.50 -3.15 5.62
C LEU A 10 10.88 -1.70 5.33
N THR A 11 10.12 -1.03 4.47
CA THR A 11 10.20 0.42 4.30
C THR A 11 9.20 1.04 5.28
N SER A 12 9.68 1.79 6.27
CA SER A 12 8.81 2.54 7.17
C SER A 12 8.22 3.73 6.42
N ALA A 13 6.92 3.97 6.57
CA ALA A 13 6.24 5.13 6.00
C ALA A 13 5.20 5.68 6.98
N ASP A 14 5.17 6.99 7.12
CA ASP A 14 4.09 7.68 7.81
C ASP A 14 2.92 7.84 6.83
N CYS A 15 1.87 7.06 7.02
CA CYS A 15 0.69 7.09 6.16
C CYS A 15 -0.45 7.88 6.81
N VAL A 16 -1.36 8.41 6.02
CA VAL A 16 -2.52 9.17 6.52
C VAL A 16 -3.79 8.36 6.34
N LEU A 17 -4.54 8.15 7.43
CA LEU A 17 -5.90 7.64 7.36
C LEU A 17 -6.80 8.75 6.80
N VAL A 18 -7.35 8.53 5.60
CA VAL A 18 -8.07 9.58 4.86
C VAL A 18 -9.32 10.04 5.63
N HIS A 19 -10.00 9.14 6.33
CA HIS A 19 -11.25 9.44 7.05
C HIS A 19 -11.07 10.27 8.33
N THR A 20 -9.90 10.21 8.98
CA THR A 20 -9.61 10.94 10.24
C THR A 20 -8.49 11.96 10.10
N SER A 21 -7.79 11.97 8.96
CA SER A 21 -6.52 12.70 8.78
C SER A 21 -5.45 12.31 9.80
N ALA A 22 -5.58 11.14 10.43
CA ALA A 22 -4.62 10.67 11.42
C ALA A 22 -3.38 10.07 10.74
N THR A 23 -2.19 10.48 11.17
CA THR A 23 -0.95 9.84 10.76
C THR A 23 -0.76 8.52 11.51
N VAL A 24 -0.44 7.46 10.77
CA VAL A 24 -0.20 6.12 11.29
C VAL A 24 1.15 5.63 10.78
N ALA A 25 1.96 5.13 11.70
CA ALA A 25 3.22 4.47 11.33
C ALA A 25 2.91 3.16 10.61
N THR A 26 3.49 3.00 9.43
CA THR A 26 3.30 1.79 8.61
C THR A 26 4.63 1.20 8.19
N THR A 27 4.60 -0.09 7.87
CA THR A 27 5.69 -0.74 7.12
C THR A 27 5.15 -1.26 5.80
N VAL A 28 5.89 -1.00 4.73
CA VAL A 28 5.59 -1.38 3.36
C VAL A 28 6.72 -2.27 2.86
N HIS A 29 6.38 -3.44 2.33
CA HIS A 29 7.36 -4.36 1.74
C HIS A 29 6.71 -5.23 0.69
N ARG A 30 7.54 -5.88 -0.12
CA ARG A 30 7.11 -6.86 -1.09
C ARG A 30 7.22 -8.28 -0.53
N GLU A 31 6.19 -9.09 -0.76
CA GLU A 31 6.16 -10.52 -0.48
C GLU A 31 5.70 -11.23 -1.77
N GLY A 32 6.66 -11.78 -2.53
CA GLY A 32 6.35 -12.44 -3.81
C GLY A 32 5.77 -11.47 -4.86
N SER A 33 4.54 -11.74 -5.29
CA SER A 33 3.78 -10.90 -6.23
C SER A 33 2.98 -9.78 -5.56
N ASP A 34 3.05 -9.68 -4.23
CA ASP A 34 2.20 -8.78 -3.47
C ASP A 34 3.00 -7.70 -2.74
N LEU A 35 2.41 -6.50 -2.70
CA LEU A 35 2.82 -5.41 -1.85
C LEU A 35 2.03 -5.52 -0.54
N VAL A 36 2.75 -5.62 0.57
CA VAL A 36 2.17 -5.79 1.90
C VAL A 36 2.38 -4.52 2.72
N VAL A 37 1.30 -4.05 3.33
CA VAL A 37 1.31 -2.90 4.24
C VAL A 37 0.82 -3.31 5.61
N HIS A 38 1.64 -3.04 6.62
CA HIS A 38 1.26 -3.18 8.02
C HIS A 38 0.99 -1.82 8.64
N PHE A 39 -0.12 -1.69 9.32
CA PHE A 39 -0.54 -0.51 10.07
C PHE A 39 -0.29 -0.76 11.54
N LEU A 40 0.48 0.08 12.20
CA LEU A 40 0.71 -0.05 13.62
C LEU A 40 -0.21 0.92 14.36
N GLN A 41 -1.23 0.38 15.02
CA GLN A 41 -2.16 1.15 15.86
C GLN A 41 -2.04 0.69 17.32
N LEU A 42 -2.52 1.52 18.25
CA LEU A 42 -2.53 1.19 19.69
C LEU A 42 -3.26 -0.13 20.01
N GLY A 43 -4.22 -0.53 19.17
CA GLY A 43 -5.00 -1.75 19.31
C GLY A 43 -4.41 -3.00 18.63
N GLY A 44 -3.31 -2.86 17.87
CA GLY A 44 -2.69 -3.98 17.16
C GLY A 44 -2.15 -3.62 15.78
N VAL A 45 -1.79 -4.65 15.02
CA VAL A 45 -1.29 -4.52 13.66
C VAL A 45 -2.32 -5.02 12.66
N THR A 46 -2.77 -4.14 11.77
CA THR A 46 -3.59 -4.52 10.61
C THR A 46 -2.65 -4.82 9.45
N ARG A 47 -2.95 -5.84 8.65
CA ARG A 47 -2.17 -6.22 7.46
C ARG A 47 -3.03 -6.17 6.23
N TRP A 48 -2.59 -5.45 5.21
CA TRP A 48 -3.18 -5.45 3.88
C TRP A 48 -2.20 -5.92 2.82
N THR A 49 -2.76 -6.48 1.76
CA THR A 49 -2.01 -7.10 0.66
C THR A 49 -2.61 -6.62 -0.65
N TRP A 50 -1.76 -6.19 -1.58
CA TRP A 50 -2.18 -5.72 -2.90
C TRP A 50 -1.31 -6.32 -4.00
N PRO A 51 -1.86 -6.66 -5.18
CA PRO A 51 -1.05 -7.16 -6.29
C PRO A 51 -0.04 -6.10 -6.75
N CYS A 52 1.25 -6.46 -6.80
CA CYS A 52 2.30 -5.54 -7.24
C CYS A 52 2.06 -5.03 -8.67
N GLU A 53 1.48 -5.84 -9.55
CA GLU A 53 1.18 -5.45 -10.93
C GLU A 53 0.17 -4.30 -11.01
N VAL A 54 -0.86 -4.33 -10.15
CA VAL A 54 -1.89 -3.29 -10.07
C VAL A 54 -1.28 -2.00 -9.52
N VAL A 55 -0.48 -2.11 -8.46
CA VAL A 55 0.21 -0.95 -7.86
C VAL A 55 1.21 -0.33 -8.83
N ALA A 56 1.99 -1.14 -9.54
CA ALA A 56 2.94 -0.67 -10.53
C ALA A 56 2.23 0.04 -11.72
N ALA A 57 1.11 -0.52 -12.19
CA ALA A 57 0.31 0.10 -13.23
C ALA A 57 -0.25 1.47 -12.79
N ALA A 58 -0.70 1.59 -11.55
CA ALA A 58 -1.20 2.84 -10.99
C ALA A 58 -0.10 3.91 -10.85
N LEU A 59 1.09 3.50 -10.41
CA LEU A 59 2.24 4.41 -10.34
C LEU A 59 2.70 4.91 -11.72
N ALA A 60 2.49 4.11 -12.77
CA ALA A 60 2.86 4.49 -14.13
C ALA A 60 1.87 5.47 -14.79
N THR A 61 0.59 5.42 -14.39
CA THR A 61 -0.46 6.28 -14.94
C THR A 61 -1.28 6.89 -13.80
N PRO A 62 -1.01 8.15 -13.42
CA PRO A 62 -1.78 8.84 -12.41
C PRO A 62 -3.28 8.81 -12.72
N GLY A 63 -4.08 8.41 -11.75
CA GLY A 63 -5.51 8.15 -11.93
C GLY A 63 -5.95 6.93 -11.13
N VAL A 64 -7.10 6.37 -11.54
CA VAL A 64 -7.74 5.21 -10.89
C VAL A 64 -7.38 3.94 -11.65
N VAL A 65 -6.70 3.01 -10.98
CA VAL A 65 -6.51 1.63 -11.48
C VAL A 65 -7.31 0.66 -10.61
N ARG A 66 -8.08 -0.22 -11.24
CA ARG A 66 -8.93 -1.22 -10.59
C ARG A 66 -8.38 -2.63 -10.80
N GLY A 67 -8.18 -3.37 -9.72
CA GLY A 67 -7.90 -4.81 -9.75
C GLY A 67 -9.17 -5.67 -9.66
N ASP A 68 -9.03 -6.97 -9.88
CA ASP A 68 -10.15 -7.94 -9.86
C ASP A 68 -10.85 -8.04 -8.48
N ASP A 69 -10.17 -7.66 -7.38
CA ASP A 69 -10.64 -7.78 -5.99
C ASP A 69 -11.02 -6.43 -5.33
N ALA A 70 -11.65 -5.51 -6.06
CA ALA A 70 -12.13 -4.21 -5.53
C ALA A 70 -11.02 -3.26 -4.99
N ILE A 71 -9.77 -3.50 -5.39
CA ILE A 71 -8.65 -2.61 -5.11
C ILE A 71 -8.69 -1.43 -6.09
N GLU A 72 -8.98 -0.24 -5.58
CA GLU A 72 -8.79 1.03 -6.27
C GLU A 72 -7.50 1.68 -5.78
N VAL A 73 -6.60 1.98 -6.71
CA VAL A 73 -5.35 2.68 -6.45
C VAL A 73 -5.44 4.05 -7.11
N VAL A 74 -5.35 5.10 -6.31
CA VAL A 74 -5.35 6.49 -6.78
C VAL A 74 -3.99 7.10 -6.49
N VAL A 75 -3.33 7.60 -7.51
CA VAL A 75 -2.08 8.36 -7.34
C VAL A 75 -2.40 9.84 -7.43
N ASP A 76 -2.15 10.57 -6.36
CA ASP A 76 -2.24 12.02 -6.36
C ASP A 76 -1.09 12.60 -7.21
N PRO A 77 -1.40 13.41 -8.25
CA PRO A 77 -0.38 13.89 -9.18
C PRO A 77 0.52 14.99 -8.59
N GLU A 78 0.13 15.62 -7.47
CA GLU A 78 0.89 16.72 -6.85
C GLU A 78 1.88 16.21 -5.80
N THR A 79 1.45 15.22 -5.01
CA THR A 79 2.21 14.65 -3.90
C THR A 79 2.88 13.33 -4.26
N ALA A 80 2.45 12.68 -5.35
CA ALA A 80 2.79 11.30 -5.68
C ALA A 80 2.43 10.30 -4.58
N ASP A 81 1.50 10.66 -3.69
CA ASP A 81 0.97 9.77 -2.67
C ASP A 81 -0.03 8.79 -3.28
N LEU A 82 0.06 7.54 -2.82
CA LEU A 82 -0.78 6.42 -3.24
C LEU A 82 -1.96 6.27 -2.25
N VAL A 83 -3.18 6.58 -2.66
CA VAL A 83 -4.39 6.32 -1.87
C VAL A 83 -4.95 4.94 -2.20
N VAL A 84 -5.19 4.06 -1.22
CA VAL A 84 -5.59 2.67 -1.47
C VAL A 84 -6.79 2.16 -0.65
N THR A 85 -7.61 1.35 -1.37
CA THR A 85 -8.56 0.26 -1.01
C THR A 85 -10.05 0.53 -1.11
N LEU A 86 -10.76 -0.51 -1.61
CA LEU A 86 -12.09 -0.95 -1.16
C LEU A 86 -12.15 -2.49 -1.08
N ASP A 87 -11.71 -3.11 0.01
CA ASP A 87 -12.24 -4.44 0.34
C ASP A 87 -13.61 -4.25 1.04
N GLY A 88 -14.67 -4.82 0.47
CA GLY A 88 -15.95 -5.11 1.13
C GLY A 88 -16.91 -3.94 1.45
N ALA A 89 -18.09 -3.98 0.81
CA ALA A 89 -19.40 -3.42 1.20
C ALA A 89 -19.59 -1.91 1.52
N GLU A 90 -18.59 -1.11 1.86
CA GLU A 90 -18.82 0.26 2.38
C GLU A 90 -18.07 1.42 1.70
N GLY A 91 -17.37 1.21 0.58
CA GLY A 91 -16.99 2.34 -0.29
C GLY A 91 -16.07 3.42 0.33
N SER A 92 -15.36 3.12 1.43
CA SER A 92 -14.52 4.08 2.16
C SER A 92 -13.03 3.98 1.78
N ALA A 93 -12.47 5.03 1.17
CA ALA A 93 -11.02 5.17 1.01
C ALA A 93 -10.34 5.34 2.38
N LEU A 94 -9.31 4.53 2.65
CA LEU A 94 -8.81 4.32 4.02
C LEU A 94 -7.39 4.83 4.27
N LEU A 95 -6.49 4.87 3.29
CA LEU A 95 -5.07 5.18 3.55
C LEU A 95 -4.37 5.88 2.37
N ALA A 96 -3.60 6.92 2.65
CA ALA A 96 -2.58 7.48 1.77
C ALA A 96 -1.18 6.99 2.19
N VAL A 97 -0.52 6.25 1.30
CA VAL A 97 0.87 5.78 1.43
C VAL A 97 1.79 6.65 0.59
N PRO A 98 2.92 7.14 1.14
CA PRO A 98 3.92 7.82 0.35
C PRO A 98 4.39 6.99 -0.84
N GLY A 99 4.26 7.52 -2.07
CA GLY A 99 4.63 6.78 -3.27
C GLY A 99 6.10 6.39 -3.34
N GLU A 100 6.98 7.13 -2.66
CA GLU A 100 8.39 6.75 -2.51
C GLU A 100 8.57 5.44 -1.73
N ALA A 101 7.81 5.25 -0.65
CA ALA A 101 7.87 4.02 0.13
C ALA A 101 7.39 2.83 -0.69
N VAL A 102 6.34 3.02 -1.49
CA VAL A 102 5.81 2.03 -2.42
C VAL A 102 6.85 1.67 -3.49
N ARG A 103 7.44 2.67 -4.15
CA ARG A 103 8.48 2.46 -5.17
C ARG A 103 9.70 1.74 -4.59
N THR A 104 10.11 2.11 -3.39
CA THR A 104 11.24 1.48 -2.68
C THR A 104 10.94 0.02 -2.36
N ALA A 105 9.72 -0.30 -1.94
CA ALA A 105 9.31 -1.67 -1.67
C ALA A 105 9.21 -2.52 -2.95
N LEU A 106 8.73 -1.95 -4.07
CA LEU A 106 8.62 -2.65 -5.35
C LEU A 106 9.99 -2.90 -6.03
N ALA A 107 10.96 -2.03 -5.80
CA ALA A 107 12.30 -2.12 -6.39
C ALA A 107 13.21 -3.15 -5.69
N ARG A 108 12.77 -3.71 -4.57
CA ARG A 108 13.49 -4.70 -3.75
C ARG A 108 12.92 -6.11 -3.95
#